data_AF-A0A929NUX9-F1
#
_entry.id   AF-A0A929NUX9-F1
#
_cell.length_a   1.000
_cell.length_b   1.000
_cell.length_c   1.000
_cell.angle_alpha   90.00
_cell.angle_beta   90.00
_cell.angle_gamma   90.00
#
_symmetry.space_group_name_H-M   'P 1'
#
loop_
_entity.id
_entity.type
_entity.pdbx_description
1 polymer ?
#
loop_
_entity_poly.entity_id
_entity_poly.type
_entity_poly.pdbx_seq_one_letter_code
_entity_poly.pdbx_strand_id
1 'polypeptide(L)'
;MTLRIYDTLSRAKTDFEPLDPEHVRFYVCGPTVYDFAHIGNARPVVVFDVLARLLRQLYPNVTYVRNITDVEDKINARARDLGEDIRELTERTAKQFHEDMAALGTAPPDVEPRATDHIPEMIVMIGDLIKKGNAYEADGHVMFDVPSMPDYGKLSGHSRDELIAGARVEVAPYKRDAADFVLWKPSDDETPGWDSPWGRGRPGWHIECSAMSMKYLGAEFDIHGGGQDLIFPHHENEIAQSRCAHPDKIFAKYWMHNGYLMAEGEKMSKSLGNFYT
;
A
#
# COMPACT_ATOMS: atom_id res chain seq x y z
N MET A 1 -5.48 -31.94 4.30
CA MET A 1 -4.56 -31.42 3.27
C MET A 1 -4.06 -30.08 3.78
N THR A 2 -2.75 -29.81 3.72
CA THR A 2 -2.16 -28.53 4.14
C THR A 2 -2.42 -27.47 3.07
N LEU A 3 -2.86 -26.27 3.47
CA LEU A 3 -3.00 -25.14 2.55
C LEU A 3 -1.61 -24.76 2.02
N ARG A 4 -1.47 -24.61 0.69
CA ARG A 4 -0.24 -24.15 0.07
C ARG A 4 -0.50 -22.85 -0.68
N ILE A 5 0.35 -21.86 -0.46
CA ILE A 5 0.25 -20.55 -1.10
C ILE A 5 1.51 -20.26 -1.91
N TYR A 6 1.36 -19.51 -3.00
CA TYR A 6 2.52 -18.98 -3.71
C TYR A 6 2.99 -17.72 -2.99
N ASP A 7 4.20 -17.77 -2.44
CA ASP A 7 4.82 -16.62 -1.79
C ASP A 7 5.74 -15.92 -2.78
N THR A 8 5.49 -14.62 -2.96
CA THR A 8 6.20 -13.78 -3.92
C THR A 8 7.66 -13.60 -3.52
N LEU A 9 7.94 -13.52 -2.22
CA LEU A 9 9.29 -13.31 -1.71
C LEU A 9 10.20 -14.52 -2.01
N SER A 10 9.71 -15.74 -1.75
CA SER A 10 10.40 -16.99 -2.05
C SER A 10 10.26 -17.47 -3.51
N ARG A 11 9.31 -16.91 -4.27
CA ARG A 11 8.97 -17.29 -5.66
C ARG A 11 8.55 -18.75 -5.80
N ALA A 12 7.98 -19.32 -4.74
CA ALA A 12 7.64 -20.74 -4.67
C ALA A 12 6.29 -20.96 -4.00
N LYS A 13 5.69 -22.12 -4.28
CA LYS A 13 4.57 -22.62 -3.47
C LYS A 13 5.12 -23.18 -2.17
N THR A 14 4.72 -22.59 -1.06
CA THR A 14 5.11 -23.01 0.29
C THR A 14 3.88 -23.45 1.07
N ASP A 15 4.11 -24.26 2.10
CA ASP A 15 3.05 -24.64 3.03
C ASP A 15 2.71 -23.43 3.90
N PHE A 16 1.41 -23.16 4.04
CA PHE A 16 0.94 -22.03 4.84
C PHE A 16 0.89 -22.45 6.31
N GLU A 17 1.75 -21.81 7.10
CA GLU A 17 1.84 -21.96 8.54
C GLU A 17 1.66 -20.57 9.14
N PRO A 18 0.55 -20.29 9.83
CA PRO A 18 0.37 -18.98 10.46
C PRO A 18 1.37 -18.76 11.60
N LEU A 19 1.60 -17.51 11.95
CA LEU A 19 2.37 -17.09 13.12
C LEU A 19 1.70 -17.56 14.41
N ASP A 20 0.37 -17.56 14.42
CA ASP A 20 -0.48 -18.11 15.48
C ASP A 20 -1.52 -19.07 14.86
N PRO A 21 -1.49 -20.38 15.18
CA PRO A 21 -2.47 -21.36 14.71
C PRO A 21 -3.94 -20.99 15.00
N GLU A 22 -4.19 -20.18 16.03
CA GLU A 22 -5.54 -19.79 16.44
C GLU A 22 -6.02 -18.49 15.78
N HIS A 23 -5.13 -17.70 15.15
CA HIS A 23 -5.46 -16.40 14.58
C HIS A 23 -4.62 -16.02 13.37
N VAL A 24 -5.24 -16.04 12.19
CA VAL A 24 -4.63 -15.56 10.94
C VAL A 24 -4.94 -14.08 10.73
N ARG A 25 -3.92 -13.28 10.46
CA ARG A 25 -3.99 -11.83 10.28
C ARG A 25 -3.41 -11.44 8.93
N PHE A 26 -4.21 -10.77 8.10
CA PHE A 26 -3.72 -10.36 6.79
C PHE A 26 -4.24 -8.99 6.35
N TYR A 27 -3.39 -8.31 5.57
CA TYR A 27 -3.63 -6.99 5.02
C TYR A 27 -3.65 -7.04 3.50
N VAL A 28 -4.54 -6.29 2.87
CA VAL A 28 -4.58 -6.12 1.40
C VAL A 28 -4.66 -4.63 1.08
N CYS A 29 -3.78 -4.14 0.22
CA CYS A 29 -3.85 -2.76 -0.27
C CYS A 29 -5.17 -2.52 -1.02
N GLY A 30 -5.92 -1.51 -0.56
CA GLY A 30 -7.22 -1.15 -1.13
C GLY A 30 -7.15 -0.01 -2.17
N PRO A 31 -8.31 0.53 -2.57
CA PRO A 31 -8.40 1.50 -3.65
C PRO A 31 -7.99 2.92 -3.22
N THR A 32 -7.50 3.69 -4.19
CA THR A 32 -7.50 5.16 -4.13
C THR A 32 -8.85 5.68 -4.62
N VAL A 33 -9.59 6.37 -3.76
CA VAL A 33 -10.99 6.77 -4.02
C VAL A 33 -11.08 8.15 -4.67
N TYR A 34 -10.75 8.21 -5.96
CA TYR A 34 -10.85 9.43 -6.78
C TYR A 34 -11.79 9.28 -7.98
N ASP A 35 -12.19 8.05 -8.33
CA ASP A 35 -12.97 7.76 -9.53
C ASP A 35 -13.64 6.39 -9.39
N PHE A 36 -14.50 6.01 -10.34
CA PHE A 36 -15.11 4.69 -10.39
C PHE A 36 -14.04 3.59 -10.44
N ALA A 37 -14.29 2.51 -9.71
CA ALA A 37 -13.45 1.33 -9.74
C ALA A 37 -13.60 0.63 -11.10
N HIS A 38 -12.49 0.26 -11.72
CA HIS A 38 -12.52 -0.58 -12.91
C HIS A 38 -12.36 -2.06 -12.54
N ILE A 39 -12.58 -2.98 -13.48
CA ILE A 39 -12.47 -4.44 -13.24
C ILE A 39 -11.08 -4.80 -12.65
N GLY A 40 -10.02 -4.10 -13.04
CA GLY A 40 -8.69 -4.23 -12.42
C GLY A 40 -8.64 -3.97 -10.91
N ASN A 41 -9.43 -3.02 -10.39
CA ASN A 41 -9.55 -2.73 -8.95
C ASN A 41 -10.42 -3.79 -8.26
N ALA A 42 -11.41 -4.33 -8.97
CA ALA A 42 -12.29 -5.38 -8.44
C ALA A 42 -11.56 -6.72 -8.24
N ARG A 43 -10.59 -7.05 -9.12
CA ARG A 43 -9.87 -8.33 -9.08
C ARG A 43 -9.19 -8.63 -7.74
N PRO A 44 -8.36 -7.75 -7.15
CA PRO A 44 -7.77 -8.02 -5.83
C PRO A 44 -8.87 -8.26 -4.80
N VAL A 45 -9.94 -7.44 -4.79
CA VAL A 45 -11.04 -7.60 -3.84
C VAL A 45 -11.68 -9.00 -3.92
N VAL A 46 -12.00 -9.47 -5.12
CA VAL A 46 -12.57 -10.81 -5.33
C VAL A 46 -11.59 -11.91 -4.93
N VAL A 47 -10.33 -11.82 -5.36
CA VAL A 47 -9.31 -12.85 -5.08
C VAL A 47 -9.07 -12.98 -3.58
N PHE A 48 -8.95 -11.86 -2.88
CA PHE A 48 -8.69 -11.86 -1.45
C PHE A 48 -9.95 -12.13 -0.61
N ASP A 49 -11.16 -11.88 -1.11
CA ASP A 49 -12.41 -12.36 -0.49
C ASP A 49 -12.48 -13.90 -0.53
N VAL A 50 -12.12 -14.53 -1.65
CA VAL A 50 -12.02 -15.99 -1.73
C VAL A 50 -10.99 -16.54 -0.74
N LEU A 51 -9.83 -15.88 -0.61
CA LEU A 51 -8.83 -16.24 0.40
C LEU A 51 -9.39 -16.09 1.82
N ALA A 52 -10.04 -14.97 2.13
CA ALA A 52 -10.63 -14.71 3.44
C ALA A 52 -11.64 -15.81 3.82
N ARG A 53 -12.53 -16.18 2.89
CA ARG A 53 -13.53 -17.24 3.09
C ARG A 53 -12.88 -18.59 3.32
N LEU A 54 -11.84 -18.92 2.55
CA LEU A 54 -11.09 -20.17 2.73
C LEU A 54 -10.40 -20.20 4.10
N LEU A 55 -9.71 -19.13 4.48
CA LEU A 55 -9.03 -19.04 5.78
C LEU A 55 -10.01 -19.17 6.94
N ARG A 56 -11.20 -18.55 6.85
CA ARG A 56 -12.27 -18.68 7.87
C ARG A 56 -12.88 -20.08 7.95
N GLN A 57 -12.73 -20.92 6.93
CA GLN A 57 -13.10 -22.33 6.99
C GLN A 57 -12.01 -23.19 7.63
N LEU A 58 -10.75 -22.76 7.55
CA LEU A 58 -9.59 -23.54 7.97
C LEU A 58 -9.08 -23.17 9.36
N TYR A 59 -9.29 -21.93 9.81
CA TYR A 59 -8.73 -21.40 11.05
C TYR A 59 -9.82 -20.83 11.97
N PRO A 60 -9.62 -20.87 13.30
CA PRO A 60 -10.62 -20.40 14.27
C PRO A 60 -10.94 -18.92 14.13
N ASN A 61 -9.89 -18.08 13.98
CA ASN A 61 -10.04 -16.65 13.86
C ASN A 61 -9.26 -16.12 12.65
N VAL A 62 -9.86 -15.14 11.97
CA VAL A 62 -9.23 -14.42 10.86
C VAL A 62 -9.51 -12.93 11.02
N THR A 63 -8.47 -12.10 10.90
CA THR A 63 -8.59 -10.65 10.75
C THR A 63 -8.08 -10.24 9.38
N TYR A 64 -9.01 -9.76 8.55
CA TYR A 64 -8.77 -9.17 7.25
C TYR A 64 -8.85 -7.64 7.34
N VAL A 65 -7.75 -6.97 7.02
CA VAL A 65 -7.68 -5.51 6.92
C VAL A 65 -7.48 -5.10 5.46
N ARG A 66 -8.22 -4.10 4.99
CA ARG A 66 -7.99 -3.46 3.68
C ARG A 66 -8.19 -1.96 3.80
N ASN A 67 -7.24 -1.13 3.42
CA ASN A 67 -7.40 0.32 3.56
C ASN A 67 -8.24 0.97 2.46
N ILE A 68 -8.57 2.23 2.67
CA ILE A 68 -8.99 3.19 1.64
C ILE A 68 -7.95 4.31 1.62
N THR A 69 -7.32 4.54 0.47
CA THR A 69 -6.47 5.73 0.28
C THR A 69 -7.37 6.89 -0.13
N ASP A 70 -7.59 7.80 0.80
CA ASP A 70 -8.41 9.01 0.65
C ASP A 70 -7.61 10.33 0.74
N VAL A 71 -6.28 10.25 0.60
CA VAL A 71 -5.37 11.39 0.43
C VAL A 71 -4.25 11.02 -0.56
N GLU A 72 -4.25 11.62 -1.75
CA GLU A 72 -3.25 11.32 -2.80
C GLU A 72 -3.25 12.43 -3.87
N ASP A 73 -2.20 12.57 -4.68
CA ASP A 73 -2.12 13.57 -5.75
C ASP A 73 -3.23 13.42 -6.81
N LYS A 74 -3.63 12.18 -7.15
CA LYS A 74 -4.75 11.91 -8.08
C LYS A 74 -6.09 12.38 -7.51
N ILE A 75 -6.30 12.26 -6.20
CA ILE A 75 -7.51 12.77 -5.53
C ILE A 75 -7.52 14.30 -5.63
N ASN A 76 -6.41 14.95 -5.29
CA ASN A 76 -6.28 16.41 -5.35
C ASN A 76 -6.49 16.93 -6.78
N ALA A 77 -5.87 16.29 -7.78
CA ALA A 77 -6.05 16.65 -9.18
C ALA A 77 -7.50 16.49 -9.63
N ARG A 78 -8.13 15.36 -9.29
CA ARG A 78 -9.51 15.08 -9.69
C ARG A 78 -10.53 16.00 -9.02
N ALA A 79 -10.34 16.32 -7.75
CA ALA A 79 -11.18 17.28 -7.03
C ALA A 79 -11.09 18.67 -7.68
N ARG A 80 -9.88 19.13 -8.03
CA ARG A 80 -9.69 20.39 -8.79
C ARG A 80 -10.36 20.36 -10.16
N ASP A 81 -10.20 19.27 -10.92
CA ASP A 81 -10.80 19.14 -12.25
C ASP A 81 -12.34 19.20 -12.21
N LEU A 82 -12.94 18.68 -11.14
CA LEU A 82 -14.39 18.68 -10.94
C LEU A 82 -14.92 19.94 -10.22
N GLY A 83 -14.04 20.71 -9.58
CA GLY A 83 -14.45 21.79 -8.67
C GLY A 83 -15.22 21.28 -7.45
N GLU A 84 -14.95 20.05 -7.01
CA GLU A 84 -15.59 19.38 -5.87
C GLU A 84 -14.68 19.41 -4.63
N ASP A 85 -15.29 19.35 -3.44
CA ASP A 85 -14.54 19.14 -2.21
C ASP A 85 -13.93 17.72 -2.19
N ILE A 86 -12.71 17.59 -1.66
CA ILE A 86 -11.97 16.32 -1.63
C ILE A 86 -12.70 15.27 -0.79
N ARG A 87 -13.30 15.66 0.33
CA ARG A 87 -14.03 14.75 1.19
C ARG A 87 -15.31 14.27 0.50
N GLU A 88 -16.04 15.18 -0.16
CA GLU A 88 -17.22 14.81 -0.94
C GLU A 88 -16.88 13.81 -2.07
N LEU A 89 -15.79 14.06 -2.82
CA LEU A 89 -15.31 13.16 -3.87
C LEU A 89 -14.96 11.77 -3.31
N THR A 90 -14.18 11.71 -2.24
CA THR A 90 -13.69 10.46 -1.65
C THR A 90 -14.80 9.67 -0.95
N GLU A 91 -15.77 10.33 -0.32
CA GLU A 91 -16.94 9.68 0.27
C GLU A 91 -17.85 9.08 -0.82
N ARG A 92 -18.15 9.85 -1.87
CA ARG A 92 -18.96 9.39 -3.00
C ARG A 92 -18.34 8.19 -3.72
N THR A 93 -17.04 8.27 -4.02
CA THR A 93 -16.34 7.21 -4.76
C THR A 93 -16.07 5.98 -3.89
N ALA A 94 -15.82 6.13 -2.59
CA ALA A 94 -15.75 5.00 -1.66
C ALA A 94 -17.10 4.26 -1.57
N LYS A 95 -18.20 5.01 -1.46
CA LYS A 95 -19.54 4.43 -1.45
C LYS A 95 -19.83 3.62 -2.72
N GLN A 96 -19.51 4.19 -3.88
CA GLN A 96 -19.66 3.49 -5.16
C GLN A 96 -18.81 2.23 -5.22
N PHE A 97 -17.54 2.30 -4.80
CA PHE A 97 -16.67 1.12 -4.71
C PHE A 97 -17.32 0.02 -3.85
N HIS A 98 -17.91 0.37 -2.71
CA HIS A 98 -18.61 -0.61 -1.87
C HIS A 98 -19.84 -1.22 -2.57
N GLU A 99 -20.64 -0.41 -3.26
CA GLU A 99 -21.80 -0.87 -4.03
C GLU A 99 -21.38 -1.85 -5.14
N ASP A 100 -20.31 -1.52 -5.88
CA ASP A 100 -19.77 -2.38 -6.95
C ASP A 100 -19.20 -3.70 -6.40
N MET A 101 -18.42 -3.63 -5.31
CA MET A 101 -17.83 -4.82 -4.69
C MET A 101 -18.90 -5.74 -4.08
N ALA A 102 -19.97 -5.17 -3.53
CA ALA A 102 -21.11 -5.93 -3.04
C ALA A 102 -21.89 -6.60 -4.18
N ALA A 103 -22.06 -5.92 -5.32
CA ALA A 103 -22.68 -6.51 -6.51
C ALA A 103 -21.89 -7.70 -7.08
N LEU A 104 -20.58 -7.74 -6.88
CA LEU A 104 -19.71 -8.88 -7.18
C LEU A 104 -19.76 -10.01 -6.14
N GLY A 105 -20.56 -9.86 -5.08
CA GLY A 105 -20.73 -10.87 -4.03
C GLY A 105 -19.60 -10.93 -2.99
N THR A 106 -18.73 -9.93 -2.96
CA THR A 106 -17.62 -9.89 -2.00
C THR A 106 -18.08 -9.38 -0.64
N ALA A 107 -17.47 -9.86 0.45
CA ALA A 107 -17.72 -9.37 1.79
C ALA A 107 -16.81 -8.17 2.11
N PRO A 108 -17.24 -7.25 3.00
CA PRO A 108 -16.35 -6.23 3.54
C PRO A 108 -15.20 -6.86 4.34
N PRO A 109 -14.03 -6.20 4.45
CA PRO A 109 -12.98 -6.61 5.38
C PRO A 109 -13.46 -6.47 6.84
N ASP A 110 -12.76 -7.10 7.79
CA ASP A 110 -13.06 -6.92 9.22
C ASP A 110 -12.72 -5.49 9.68
N VAL A 111 -11.72 -4.87 9.06
CA VAL A 111 -11.32 -3.48 9.29
C VAL A 111 -11.00 -2.79 7.97
N GLU A 112 -11.56 -1.59 7.77
CA GLU A 112 -11.33 -0.77 6.58
C GLU A 112 -10.84 0.64 6.93
N PRO A 113 -9.55 0.81 7.27
CA PRO A 113 -9.05 2.11 7.71
C PRO A 113 -8.86 3.09 6.55
N ARG A 114 -9.13 4.37 6.81
CA ARG A 114 -8.82 5.48 5.91
C ARG A 114 -7.46 6.08 6.23
N ALA A 115 -6.71 6.47 5.21
CA ALA A 115 -5.41 7.10 5.40
C ALA A 115 -5.50 8.41 6.21
N THR A 116 -6.53 9.22 5.95
CA THR A 116 -6.76 10.49 6.67
C THR A 116 -7.01 10.33 8.18
N ASP A 117 -7.50 9.16 8.62
CA ASP A 117 -7.73 8.84 10.04
C ASP A 117 -6.47 8.35 10.77
N HIS A 118 -5.34 8.21 10.07
CA HIS A 118 -4.12 7.54 10.56
C HIS A 118 -2.85 8.40 10.45
N ILE A 119 -3.02 9.71 10.26
CA ILE A 119 -1.91 10.66 10.20
C ILE A 119 -1.01 10.62 11.44
N PRO A 120 -1.53 10.53 12.69
CA PRO A 120 -0.68 10.43 13.87
C PRO A 120 0.25 9.20 13.84
N GLU A 121 -0.24 8.05 13.42
CA GLU A 121 0.56 6.81 13.30
C GLU A 121 1.64 6.94 12.22
N MET A 122 1.33 7.57 11.09
CA MET A 122 2.31 7.86 10.05
C MET A 122 3.42 8.79 10.57
N ILE A 123 3.06 9.89 11.25
CA ILE A 123 4.05 10.81 11.84
C ILE A 123 4.94 10.09 12.86
N VAL A 124 4.37 9.23 13.71
CA VAL A 124 5.14 8.45 14.68
C VAL A 124 6.15 7.53 13.97
N MET A 125 5.70 6.77 12.97
CA MET A 125 6.58 5.86 12.23
C MET A 125 7.71 6.61 11.51
N ILE A 126 7.39 7.74 10.87
CA ILE A 126 8.39 8.58 10.19
C ILE A 126 9.41 9.12 11.21
N GLY A 127 8.95 9.60 12.36
CA GLY A 127 9.84 10.06 13.43
C GLY A 127 10.81 8.97 13.91
N ASP A 128 10.33 7.73 14.02
CA ASP A 128 11.19 6.60 14.39
C ASP A 128 12.17 6.18 13.29
N LEU A 129 11.77 6.27 12.02
CA LEU A 129 12.66 6.06 10.88
C LEU A 129 13.81 7.08 10.86
N ILE A 130 13.52 8.37 11.13
CA ILE A 130 14.53 9.42 11.24
C ILE A 130 15.49 9.13 12.40
N LYS A 131 14.96 8.85 13.60
CA LYS A 131 15.79 8.54 14.79
C LYS A 131 16.75 7.37 14.55
N LYS A 132 16.34 6.40 13.74
CA LYS A 132 17.13 5.20 13.40
C LYS A 132 18.05 5.40 12.19
N GLY A 133 18.06 6.57 11.57
CA GLY A 133 18.92 6.89 10.43
C GLY A 133 18.44 6.29 9.09
N ASN A 134 17.16 5.92 8.97
CA ASN A 134 16.57 5.39 7.74
C ASN A 134 15.74 6.42 6.98
N ALA A 135 15.65 7.65 7.48
CA ALA A 135 14.96 8.74 6.85
C ALA A 135 15.65 10.08 7.16
N TYR A 136 15.42 11.07 6.30
CA TYR A 136 15.98 12.41 6.45
C TYR A 136 15.02 13.49 5.95
N GLU A 137 15.13 14.68 6.53
CA GLU A 137 14.43 15.87 6.05
C GLU A 137 15.23 16.54 4.92
N ALA A 138 14.53 17.00 3.87
CA ALA A 138 15.09 17.81 2.80
C ALA A 138 14.00 18.69 2.16
N ASP A 139 14.22 20.01 2.09
CA ASP A 139 13.29 20.97 1.48
C ASP A 139 11.83 20.80 1.94
N GLY A 140 11.60 20.63 3.25
CA GLY A 140 10.28 20.42 3.85
C GLY A 140 9.66 19.03 3.61
N HIS A 141 10.34 18.17 2.86
CA HIS A 141 9.98 16.76 2.70
C HIS A 141 10.67 15.93 3.77
N VAL A 142 10.10 14.76 4.05
CA VAL A 142 10.82 13.66 4.68
C VAL A 142 10.95 12.53 3.68
N MET A 143 12.17 12.07 3.46
CA MET A 143 12.54 11.04 2.51
C MET A 143 12.99 9.78 3.26
N PHE A 144 12.69 8.61 2.72
CA PHE A 144 13.32 7.36 3.12
C PHE A 144 14.69 7.26 2.43
N ASP A 145 15.72 6.91 3.20
CA ASP A 145 17.08 6.68 2.71
C ASP A 145 17.20 5.22 2.24
N VAL A 146 16.99 4.96 0.94
CA VAL A 146 17.05 3.59 0.41
C VAL A 146 18.40 2.90 0.68
N PRO A 147 19.56 3.56 0.51
CA PRO A 147 20.87 3.02 0.92
C PRO A 147 20.95 2.51 2.37
N SER A 148 20.12 3.02 3.30
CA SER A 148 20.10 2.56 4.69
C SER A 148 19.59 1.12 4.87
N MET A 149 18.92 0.55 3.86
CA MET A 149 18.42 -0.83 3.86
C MET A 149 19.17 -1.70 2.84
N PRO A 150 20.16 -2.52 3.28
CA PRO A 150 21.02 -3.27 2.36
C PRO A 150 20.32 -4.30 1.47
N ASP A 151 19.16 -4.83 1.88
CA ASP A 151 18.39 -5.83 1.14
C ASP A 151 17.13 -5.26 0.47
N TYR A 152 17.07 -3.94 0.24
CA TYR A 152 16.02 -3.31 -0.55
C TYR A 152 15.99 -3.86 -1.99
N GLY A 153 14.80 -4.15 -2.51
CA GLY A 153 14.59 -4.76 -3.84
C GLY A 153 14.39 -6.28 -3.82
N LYS A 154 14.44 -6.91 -2.63
CA LYS A 154 14.36 -8.37 -2.50
C LYS A 154 12.99 -8.93 -2.92
N LEU A 155 11.89 -8.22 -2.63
CA LEU A 155 10.54 -8.69 -2.98
C LEU A 155 10.36 -8.71 -4.50
N SER A 156 10.66 -7.59 -5.15
CA SER A 156 10.58 -7.41 -6.60
C SER A 156 11.63 -8.21 -7.37
N GLY A 157 12.80 -8.40 -6.76
CA GLY A 157 13.98 -8.96 -7.43
C GLY A 157 14.73 -7.94 -8.27
N HIS A 158 14.41 -6.65 -8.14
CA HIS A 158 15.16 -5.60 -8.80
C HIS A 158 16.52 -5.39 -8.15
N SER A 159 17.56 -5.29 -8.98
CA SER A 159 18.86 -4.86 -8.50
C SER A 159 18.90 -3.34 -8.31
N ARG A 160 19.79 -2.86 -7.43
CA ARG A 160 20.01 -1.41 -7.23
C ARG A 160 20.32 -0.68 -8.54
N ASP A 161 21.06 -1.31 -9.45
CA ASP A 161 21.40 -0.73 -10.75
C ASP A 161 20.16 -0.59 -11.65
N GLU A 162 19.24 -1.55 -11.62
CA GLU A 162 17.96 -1.48 -12.34
C GLU A 162 17.08 -0.34 -11.79
N LEU A 163 17.05 -0.17 -10.48
CA LEU A 163 16.28 0.89 -9.81
C LEU A 163 16.79 2.28 -10.24
N ILE A 164 18.11 2.48 -10.22
CA ILE A 164 18.74 3.75 -10.66
C ILE A 164 18.55 3.97 -12.16
N ALA A 165 18.64 2.91 -12.98
CA ALA A 165 18.43 3.00 -14.43
C ALA A 165 16.97 3.31 -14.81
N GLY A 166 16.00 2.87 -14.01
CA GLY A 166 14.59 3.23 -14.15
C GLY A 166 14.29 4.67 -13.71
N ALA A 167 15.04 5.20 -12.75
CA ALA A 167 14.93 6.56 -12.23
C ALA A 167 15.52 7.64 -13.16
N ARG A 168 15.69 7.38 -14.47
CA ARG A 168 16.26 8.28 -15.50
C ARG A 168 15.48 9.59 -15.75
N VAL A 169 14.61 9.99 -14.84
CA VAL A 169 14.02 11.33 -14.73
C VAL A 169 14.96 12.18 -13.87
N GLU A 170 14.99 13.51 -14.05
CA GLU A 170 15.74 14.41 -13.15
C GLU A 170 15.45 14.05 -11.69
N VAL A 171 16.47 13.53 -11.00
CA VAL A 171 16.41 13.28 -9.56
C VAL A 171 16.11 14.62 -8.91
N ALA A 172 14.96 14.71 -8.23
CA ALA A 172 14.59 15.94 -7.57
C ALA A 172 15.75 16.38 -6.65
N PRO A 173 16.15 17.66 -6.67
CA PRO A 173 17.42 18.12 -6.10
C PRO A 173 17.56 17.85 -4.60
N TYR A 174 16.43 17.64 -3.91
CA TYR A 174 16.38 17.32 -2.48
C TYR A 174 16.68 15.84 -2.16
N LYS A 175 16.77 14.94 -3.15
CA LYS A 175 17.09 13.53 -2.91
C LYS A 175 18.60 13.31 -2.82
N ARG A 176 19.04 12.57 -1.81
CA ARG A 176 20.42 12.08 -1.68
C ARG A 176 20.71 10.92 -2.63
N ASP A 177 19.70 10.08 -2.87
CA ASP A 177 19.75 8.97 -3.81
C ASP A 177 18.54 8.98 -4.74
N ALA A 178 18.72 8.55 -5.99
CA ALA A 178 17.65 8.51 -6.99
C ALA A 178 16.47 7.60 -6.57
N ALA A 179 16.76 6.54 -5.82
CA ALA A 179 15.78 5.58 -5.34
C ALA A 179 15.01 6.06 -4.09
N ASP A 180 15.49 7.10 -3.40
CA ASP A 180 14.83 7.62 -2.20
C ASP A 180 13.38 8.04 -2.50
N PHE A 181 12.47 7.73 -1.59
CA PHE A 181 11.04 7.97 -1.78
C PHE A 181 10.45 8.76 -0.63
N VAL A 182 9.38 9.49 -0.93
CA VAL A 182 8.72 10.41 0.00
C VAL A 182 8.00 9.63 1.09
N LEU A 183 8.24 10.00 2.34
CA LEU A 183 7.47 9.62 3.51
C LEU A 183 6.46 10.71 3.89
N TRP A 184 6.88 11.97 3.80
CA TRP A 184 6.07 13.15 4.06
C TRP A 184 6.40 14.23 3.02
N LYS A 185 5.39 14.89 2.46
CA LYS A 185 5.56 16.00 1.51
C LYS A 185 4.82 17.25 1.97
N PRO A 186 5.35 18.45 1.71
CA PRO A 186 4.65 19.71 1.99
C PRO A 186 3.27 19.78 1.34
N SER A 187 2.38 20.50 2.00
CA SER A 187 1.06 20.85 1.49
C SER A 187 0.88 22.36 1.51
N ASP A 188 0.32 22.89 0.43
CA ASP A 188 -0.11 24.27 0.31
C ASP A 188 -1.57 24.45 0.77
N ASP A 189 -2.14 25.63 0.53
CA ASP A 189 -3.54 25.94 0.88
C ASP A 189 -4.55 25.26 -0.06
N GLU A 190 -4.11 24.74 -1.21
CA GLU A 190 -4.96 24.07 -2.21
C GLU A 190 -4.98 22.55 -2.04
N THR A 191 -4.13 22.00 -1.17
CA THR A 191 -4.02 20.56 -0.92
C THR A 191 -4.24 20.22 0.56
N PRO A 192 -4.79 19.03 0.87
CA PRO A 192 -4.95 18.60 2.26
C PRO A 192 -3.60 18.59 2.98
N GLY A 193 -3.59 19.07 4.22
CA GLY A 193 -2.39 19.13 5.02
C GLY A 193 -2.69 19.02 6.51
N TRP A 194 -1.74 18.43 7.23
CA TRP A 194 -1.76 18.24 8.67
C TRP A 194 -0.46 18.77 9.25
N ASP A 195 -0.52 19.22 10.51
CA ASP A 195 0.66 19.68 11.22
C ASP A 195 1.54 18.49 11.61
N SER A 196 2.86 18.65 11.43
CA SER A 196 3.86 17.64 11.77
C SER A 196 5.13 18.31 12.30
N PRO A 197 6.06 17.55 12.90
CA PRO A 197 7.38 18.06 13.29
C PRO A 197 8.19 18.67 12.14
N TRP A 198 7.84 18.38 10.89
CA TRP A 198 8.52 18.84 9.67
C TRP A 198 7.72 19.90 8.91
N GLY A 199 6.75 20.52 9.58
CA GLY A 199 5.83 21.50 8.98
C GLY A 199 4.55 20.88 8.43
N ARG A 200 3.69 21.75 7.88
CA ARG A 200 2.41 21.35 7.30
C ARG A 200 2.62 20.51 6.05
N GLY A 201 2.04 19.32 6.03
CA GLY A 201 2.18 18.42 4.89
C GLY A 201 1.23 17.25 4.92
N ARG A 202 1.54 16.22 4.13
CA ARG A 202 0.70 15.04 3.91
C ARG A 202 1.56 13.81 3.65
N PRO A 203 1.03 12.60 3.87
CA PRO A 203 1.81 11.39 3.73
C PRO A 203 2.23 11.13 2.27
N GLY A 204 3.34 10.41 2.11
CA GLY A 204 3.66 9.70 0.88
C GLY A 204 2.82 8.42 0.77
N TRP A 205 2.51 7.98 -0.44
CA TRP A 205 1.60 6.86 -0.69
C TRP A 205 1.93 5.58 0.12
N HIS A 206 3.21 5.25 0.28
CA HIS A 206 3.63 3.99 0.90
C HIS A 206 3.48 3.96 2.42
N ILE A 207 3.69 5.10 3.10
CA ILE A 207 3.73 5.13 4.58
C ILE A 207 2.36 4.84 5.20
N GLU A 208 1.31 5.10 4.44
CA GLU A 208 -0.08 4.84 4.83
C GLU A 208 -0.28 3.37 5.21
N CYS A 209 0.04 2.46 4.29
CA CYS A 209 -0.20 1.03 4.46
C CYS A 209 0.72 0.43 5.55
N SER A 210 1.97 0.86 5.64
CA SER A 210 2.88 0.46 6.74
C SER A 210 2.32 0.83 8.12
N ALA A 211 1.87 2.08 8.29
CA ALA A 211 1.34 2.55 9.56
C ALA A 211 -0.01 1.90 9.92
N MET A 212 -0.94 1.82 8.96
CA MET A 212 -2.25 1.23 9.18
C MET A 212 -2.18 -0.28 9.45
N SER A 213 -1.45 -1.04 8.63
CA SER A 213 -1.30 -2.48 8.84
C SER A 213 -0.68 -2.79 10.20
N MET A 214 0.34 -2.03 10.61
CA MET A 214 0.94 -2.17 11.94
C MET A 214 -0.04 -1.88 13.07
N LYS A 215 -0.89 -0.85 12.96
CA LYS A 215 -1.87 -0.51 14.00
C LYS A 215 -2.86 -1.65 14.26
N TYR A 216 -3.33 -2.30 13.20
CA TYR A 216 -4.40 -3.30 13.30
C TYR A 216 -3.89 -4.74 13.41
N LEU A 217 -2.70 -5.04 12.86
CA LEU A 217 -2.15 -6.39 12.80
C LEU A 217 -0.83 -6.52 13.58
N GLY A 218 -0.29 -5.45 14.12
CA GLY A 218 1.03 -5.43 14.77
C GLY A 218 2.18 -5.36 13.76
N ALA A 219 3.41 -5.23 14.27
CA ALA A 219 4.62 -5.10 13.45
C ALA A 219 4.99 -6.36 12.64
N GLU A 220 4.26 -7.47 12.84
CA GLU A 220 4.48 -8.74 12.17
C GLU A 220 3.16 -9.53 12.07
N PHE A 221 2.76 -9.88 10.84
CA PHE A 221 1.52 -10.59 10.52
C PHE A 221 1.70 -11.61 9.38
N ASP A 222 0.64 -12.38 9.08
CA ASP A 222 0.75 -13.58 8.26
C ASP A 222 0.88 -13.27 6.77
N ILE A 223 -0.08 -12.55 6.18
CA ILE A 223 -0.16 -12.35 4.73
C ILE A 223 -0.31 -10.87 4.40
N HIS A 224 0.49 -10.39 3.45
CA HIS A 224 0.29 -9.11 2.78
C HIS A 224 -0.09 -9.36 1.31
N GLY A 225 -1.19 -8.75 0.87
CA GLY A 225 -1.79 -8.96 -0.44
C GLY A 225 -1.94 -7.69 -1.29
N GLY A 226 -1.95 -7.85 -2.61
CA GLY A 226 -2.31 -6.76 -3.53
C GLY A 226 -2.23 -7.16 -5.00
N GLY A 227 -2.39 -6.18 -5.90
CA GLY A 227 -2.13 -6.36 -7.33
C GLY A 227 -0.64 -6.58 -7.62
N GLN A 228 -0.31 -7.28 -8.71
CA GLN A 228 1.09 -7.49 -9.12
C GLN A 228 1.84 -6.17 -9.42
N ASP A 229 1.13 -5.11 -9.81
CA ASP A 229 1.67 -3.75 -9.93
C ASP A 229 2.14 -3.15 -8.61
N LEU A 230 1.66 -3.66 -7.47
CA LEU A 230 2.06 -3.16 -6.16
C LEU A 230 3.36 -3.78 -5.66
N ILE A 231 3.86 -4.87 -6.27
CA ILE A 231 5.15 -5.48 -5.90
C ILE A 231 6.25 -4.42 -5.83
N PHE A 232 6.32 -3.55 -6.85
CA PHE A 232 7.25 -2.44 -6.91
C PHE A 232 6.58 -1.20 -7.55
N PRO A 233 6.74 0.00 -6.96
CA PRO A 233 7.54 0.28 -5.76
C PRO A 233 6.79 0.07 -4.44
N HIS A 234 5.46 -0.14 -4.46
CA HIS A 234 4.63 0.04 -3.27
C HIS A 234 4.98 -0.90 -2.10
N HIS A 235 4.84 -2.20 -2.30
CA HIS A 235 5.10 -3.21 -1.28
C HIS A 235 6.58 -3.30 -0.90
N GLU A 236 7.51 -3.07 -1.84
CA GLU A 236 8.94 -2.98 -1.53
C GLU A 236 9.22 -1.81 -0.56
N ASN A 237 8.58 -0.65 -0.78
CA ASN A 237 8.69 0.49 0.11
C ASN A 237 8.04 0.25 1.48
N GLU A 238 6.93 -0.48 1.53
CA GLU A 238 6.30 -0.85 2.80
C GLU A 238 7.15 -1.80 3.64
N ILE A 239 7.80 -2.78 2.99
CA ILE A 239 8.81 -3.64 3.64
C ILE A 239 9.92 -2.76 4.21
N ALA A 240 10.41 -1.80 3.43
CA ALA A 240 11.50 -0.94 3.85
C ALA A 240 11.14 -0.08 5.06
N GLN A 241 9.99 0.60 5.00
CA GLN A 241 9.46 1.39 6.12
C GLN A 241 9.24 0.54 7.37
N SER A 242 8.54 -0.59 7.23
CA SER A 242 8.12 -1.40 8.38
C SER A 242 9.30 -2.13 9.03
N ARG A 243 10.22 -2.71 8.26
CA ARG A 243 11.41 -3.39 8.81
C ARG A 243 12.44 -2.42 9.34
N CYS A 244 12.59 -1.23 8.76
CA CYS A 244 13.49 -0.22 9.32
C CYS A 244 12.91 0.44 10.57
N ALA A 245 11.57 0.55 10.67
CA ALA A 245 10.90 0.92 11.90
C ALA A 245 10.96 -0.19 12.96
N HIS A 246 10.97 -1.47 12.56
CA HIS A 246 11.02 -2.63 13.46
C HIS A 246 12.05 -3.68 13.01
N PRO A 247 13.35 -3.48 13.27
CA PRO A 247 14.42 -4.32 12.73
C PRO A 247 14.33 -5.81 13.08
N ASP A 248 13.72 -6.15 14.22
CA ASP A 248 13.54 -7.53 14.67
C ASP A 248 12.31 -8.22 14.08
N LYS A 249 11.56 -7.55 13.19
CA LYS A 249 10.31 -8.02 12.62
C LYS A 249 10.40 -8.17 11.11
N ILE A 250 9.68 -9.16 10.57
CA ILE A 250 9.66 -9.44 9.13
C ILE A 250 8.57 -8.68 8.36
N PHE A 251 7.73 -7.91 9.07
CA PHE A 251 6.51 -7.25 8.58
C PHE A 251 5.41 -8.24 8.16
N ALA A 252 5.59 -8.98 7.06
CA ALA A 252 4.65 -9.98 6.58
C ALA A 252 5.37 -11.31 6.27
N LYS A 253 4.83 -12.42 6.78
CA LYS A 253 5.41 -13.76 6.56
C LYS A 253 5.26 -14.23 5.11
N TYR A 254 4.15 -13.86 4.45
CA TYR A 254 3.84 -14.28 3.09
C TYR A 254 3.34 -13.12 2.24
N TRP A 255 3.81 -13.04 0.99
CA TRP A 255 3.43 -12.00 0.04
C TRP A 255 2.63 -12.59 -1.11
N MET A 256 1.37 -12.18 -1.27
CA MET A 256 0.47 -12.70 -2.30
C MET A 256 0.09 -11.61 -3.30
N HIS A 257 0.26 -11.88 -4.61
CA HIS A 257 -0.09 -10.92 -5.66
C HIS A 257 -0.99 -11.54 -6.73
N ASN A 258 -2.10 -10.88 -7.04
CA ASN A 258 -2.93 -11.28 -8.18
C ASN A 258 -2.34 -10.76 -9.49
N GLY A 259 -2.39 -11.58 -10.55
CA GLY A 259 -1.90 -11.17 -11.87
C GLY A 259 -2.72 -10.05 -12.52
N TYR A 260 -2.16 -9.49 -13.60
CA TYR A 260 -2.82 -8.48 -14.42
C TYR A 260 -4.07 -9.00 -15.13
N LEU A 261 -5.07 -8.13 -15.28
CA LEU A 261 -6.15 -8.36 -16.24
C LEU A 261 -5.70 -7.93 -17.63
N MET A 262 -6.10 -8.73 -18.61
CA MET A 262 -5.86 -8.46 -20.01
C MET A 262 -7.19 -8.09 -20.68
N ALA A 263 -7.19 -7.05 -21.51
CA ALA A 263 -8.28 -6.69 -22.40
C ALA A 263 -7.73 -6.71 -23.84
N GLU A 264 -8.39 -7.48 -24.72
CA GLU A 264 -8.00 -7.59 -26.14
C GLU A 264 -6.53 -7.98 -26.38
N GLY A 265 -5.93 -8.73 -25.45
CA GLY A 265 -4.53 -9.17 -25.52
C GLY A 265 -3.52 -8.19 -24.93
N GLU A 266 -3.95 -7.01 -24.50
CA GLU A 266 -3.11 -6.02 -23.82
C GLU A 266 -3.43 -5.90 -22.33
N LYS A 267 -2.48 -5.43 -21.52
CA LYS A 267 -2.71 -5.15 -20.10
C LYS A 267 -3.79 -4.06 -19.97
N MET A 268 -4.80 -4.32 -19.15
CA MET A 268 -5.81 -3.32 -18.81
C MET A 268 -5.19 -2.20 -17.96
N SER A 269 -5.33 -0.94 -18.37
CA SER A 269 -4.87 0.21 -17.59
C SER A 269 -5.63 1.49 -17.95
N LYS A 270 -5.78 2.41 -16.99
CA LYS A 270 -6.34 3.75 -17.26
C LYS A 270 -5.53 4.53 -18.30
N SER A 271 -4.20 4.38 -18.31
CA SER A 271 -3.30 5.05 -19.25
C SER A 271 -3.51 4.64 -20.72
N LEU A 272 -3.95 3.39 -20.96
CA LEU A 272 -4.24 2.91 -22.32
C LEU A 272 -5.71 3.12 -22.71
N GLY A 273 -6.56 3.61 -21.81
CA GLY A 273 -7.99 3.80 -22.06
C GLY A 273 -8.78 2.50 -22.29
N ASN A 274 -8.16 1.33 -22.11
CA ASN A 274 -8.74 0.00 -22.36
C ASN A 274 -9.34 -0.63 -21.08
N PHE A 275 -9.82 0.20 -20.14
CA PHE A 275 -10.44 -0.25 -18.90
C PHE A 275 -11.95 -0.18 -18.99
N TYR A 276 -12.61 -1.05 -18.24
CA TYR A 276 -14.06 -1.09 -18.10
C TYR A 276 -14.38 -0.91 -16.62
N THR A 277 -15.39 -0.09 -16.34
CA THR A 277 -15.99 0.13 -15.02
C THR A 277 -17.24 -0.71 -14.90
#